data_AF-F8DQW6-F1
#
_entry.id   AF-F8DQW6-F1
#
_cell.length_a   1.000
_cell.length_b   1.000
_cell.length_c   1.000
_cell.angle_alpha   90.00
_cell.angle_beta   90.00
_cell.angle_gamma   90.00
#
_symmetry.space_group_name_H-M   'P 1'
#
loop_
_entity.id
_entity.type
_entity.pdbx_description
1 polymer ?
#
loop_
_entity_poly.entity_id
_entity_poly.type
_entity_poly.pdbx_seq_one_letter_code
_entity_poly.pdbx_strand_id
1 'polypeptide(L)'
;MQPRRQSPDWFWYRKDIQLMPLYDVAKEKGLTTAAFLWPVTAGSKIDYNLAEIFPNRIWTNQVLVSLKASSPLFLYEMNKKYGKLRHGIKQPWLDDFVTACAVDTIKNKKPDLTLIHLVDMDSMRHRYGVRSPQAKEALHRLDKRVAKIIQATKDTGTYAQTDFVILGDHYQINVDKMIHLNMLFAQQGLLHPLGKKSTYRNNWQVTAKTCDGETYIYTRGAVDRGKIKQMIAGVEGIERIYDNAAAIKRGGRS
;
A
#
# COMPACT_ATOMS: atom_id res chain seq x y z
N MET A 1 1.01 5.99 17.33
CA MET A 1 0.31 4.68 17.21
C MET A 1 -1.16 4.83 17.62
N GLN A 2 -2.05 3.96 17.12
CA GLN A 2 -3.50 4.03 17.35
C GLN A 2 -4.04 2.68 17.90
N PRO A 3 -3.59 2.23 19.09
CA PRO A 3 -3.78 0.84 19.56
C PRO A 3 -5.23 0.47 19.90
N ARG A 4 -6.10 1.47 20.08
CA ARG A 4 -7.53 1.28 20.34
C ARG A 4 -8.37 1.14 19.07
N ARG A 5 -7.76 1.25 17.88
CA ARG A 5 -8.45 1.19 16.59
C ARG A 5 -8.12 -0.13 15.90
N GLN A 6 -9.16 -0.85 15.48
CA GLN A 6 -9.01 -2.10 14.71
C GLN A 6 -8.40 -1.84 13.33
N SER A 7 -8.78 -0.72 12.70
CA SER A 7 -8.17 -0.22 11.46
C SER A 7 -7.57 1.17 11.74
N PRO A 8 -6.26 1.25 12.05
CA PRO A 8 -5.56 2.52 12.23
C PRO A 8 -5.62 3.39 10.97
N ASP A 9 -5.60 4.71 11.14
CA ASP A 9 -5.40 5.64 10.02
C ASP A 9 -4.04 5.35 9.36
N TRP A 10 -4.01 5.30 8.02
CA TRP A 10 -2.83 5.03 7.20
C TRP A 10 -2.32 6.30 6.51
N PHE A 11 -1.05 6.29 6.11
CA PHE A 11 -0.40 7.41 5.43
C PHE A 11 -0.73 7.40 3.94
N TRP A 12 -1.92 7.90 3.59
CA TRP A 12 -2.38 7.98 2.20
C TRP A 12 -2.00 9.28 1.49
N TYR A 13 -1.65 10.33 2.25
CA TYR A 13 -1.60 11.69 1.72
C TYR A 13 -0.20 12.15 1.36
N ARG A 14 -0.10 12.96 0.30
CA ARG A 14 1.14 13.62 -0.13
C ARG A 14 1.83 14.36 1.03
N LYS A 15 1.06 15.02 1.90
CA LYS A 15 1.58 15.76 3.06
C LYS A 15 2.39 14.91 4.04
N ASP A 16 2.22 13.59 4.00
CA ASP A 16 2.91 12.65 4.88
C ASP A 16 4.29 12.21 4.30
N ILE A 17 4.60 12.58 3.05
CA ILE A 17 5.92 12.37 2.43
C ILE A 17 6.83 13.55 2.78
N GLN A 18 7.96 13.26 3.41
CA GLN A 18 8.95 14.25 3.86
C GLN A 18 9.89 14.74 2.76
N LEU A 19 10.16 13.89 1.77
CA LEU A 19 11.03 14.20 0.65
C LEU A 19 10.23 14.52 -0.61
N MET A 20 10.91 15.08 -1.61
CA MET A 20 10.30 15.39 -2.89
C MET A 20 10.12 14.10 -3.72
N PRO A 21 8.88 13.68 -4.01
CA PRO A 21 8.62 12.53 -4.86
C PRO A 21 8.81 12.88 -6.34
N LEU A 22 9.04 11.84 -7.17
CA LEU A 22 9.33 12.00 -8.60
C LEU A 22 8.28 12.82 -9.36
N TYR A 23 6.99 12.67 -9.03
CA TYR A 23 5.92 13.41 -9.69
C TYR A 23 5.93 14.92 -9.37
N ASP A 24 6.43 15.32 -8.21
CA ASP A 24 6.62 16.75 -7.91
C ASP A 24 7.83 17.28 -8.68
N VAL A 25 8.90 16.49 -8.83
CA VAL A 25 10.09 16.87 -9.61
C VAL A 25 9.71 17.11 -11.07
N ALA A 26 8.91 16.20 -11.65
CA ALA A 26 8.38 16.37 -13.00
C ALA A 26 7.56 17.67 -13.11
N LYS A 27 6.72 17.95 -12.12
CA LYS A 27 5.87 19.15 -12.12
C LYS A 27 6.65 20.46 -12.00
N GLU A 28 7.73 20.51 -11.23
CA GLU A 28 8.64 21.66 -11.18
C GLU A 28 9.32 21.95 -12.52
N LYS A 29 9.47 20.92 -13.36
CA LYS A 29 9.98 21.06 -14.74
C LYS A 29 8.88 21.39 -15.76
N GLY A 30 7.64 21.64 -15.31
CA GLY A 30 6.51 21.94 -16.18
C GLY A 30 5.93 20.72 -16.90
N LEU A 31 6.31 19.50 -16.49
CA LEU A 31 5.79 18.27 -17.07
C LEU A 31 4.42 17.91 -16.49
N THR A 32 3.60 17.30 -17.33
CA THR A 32 2.27 16.79 -16.97
C THR A 32 2.37 15.39 -16.36
N THR A 33 1.56 15.13 -15.34
CA THR A 33 1.68 13.89 -14.55
C THR A 33 0.35 13.17 -14.38
N ALA A 34 0.37 11.84 -14.42
CA ALA A 34 -0.78 10.98 -14.15
C ALA A 34 -0.42 9.90 -13.13
N ALA A 35 -1.36 9.56 -12.25
CA ALA A 35 -1.21 8.48 -11.28
C ALA A 35 -2.49 7.68 -11.11
N PHE A 36 -2.37 6.36 -11.10
CA PHE A 36 -3.48 5.43 -10.95
C PHE A 36 -3.20 4.46 -9.82
N LEU A 37 -3.86 4.69 -8.69
CA LEU A 37 -3.64 4.01 -7.40
C LEU A 37 -2.17 4.02 -6.93
N TRP A 38 -1.34 4.92 -7.46
CA TRP A 38 0.03 5.02 -7.01
C TRP A 38 0.06 5.43 -5.52
N PRO A 39 0.84 4.74 -4.66
CA PRO A 39 0.80 4.97 -3.23
C PRO A 39 1.09 6.42 -2.82
N VAL A 40 0.45 6.84 -1.73
CA VAL A 40 0.73 8.12 -1.02
C VAL A 40 0.58 9.36 -1.91
N THR A 41 -0.36 9.35 -2.85
CA THR A 41 -0.62 10.45 -3.80
C THR A 41 -1.88 11.25 -3.47
N ALA A 42 -2.58 10.95 -2.38
CA ALA A 42 -3.80 11.67 -2.05
C ALA A 42 -3.52 13.16 -1.75
N GLY A 43 -4.28 14.03 -2.41
CA GLY A 43 -4.10 15.49 -2.31
C GLY A 43 -2.78 15.98 -2.90
N SER A 44 -2.12 15.17 -3.73
CA SER A 44 -0.96 15.61 -4.52
C SER A 44 -1.38 16.58 -5.62
N LYS A 45 -0.40 17.27 -6.21
CA LYS A 45 -0.61 18.17 -7.35
C LYS A 45 -0.59 17.44 -8.70
N ILE A 46 -0.73 16.12 -8.74
CA ILE A 46 -0.73 15.34 -9.99
C ILE A 46 -1.93 15.75 -10.85
N ASP A 47 -1.73 15.95 -12.16
CA ASP A 47 -2.76 16.48 -13.06
C ASP A 47 -3.94 15.51 -13.20
N TYR A 48 -3.63 14.25 -13.49
CA TYR A 48 -4.60 13.17 -13.67
C TYR A 48 -4.43 12.12 -12.57
N ASN A 49 -4.89 12.45 -11.36
CA ASN A 49 -4.74 11.58 -10.21
C ASN A 49 -6.01 10.79 -9.91
N LEU A 50 -5.89 9.46 -9.84
CA LEU A 50 -6.85 8.54 -9.25
C LEU A 50 -6.19 7.92 -8.01
N ALA A 51 -6.38 8.58 -6.87
CA ALA A 51 -5.65 8.26 -5.65
C ALA A 51 -6.09 6.93 -5.04
N GLU A 52 -5.13 6.20 -4.49
CA GLU A 52 -5.38 5.02 -3.67
C GLU A 52 -5.87 5.45 -2.28
N ILE A 53 -7.19 5.63 -2.13
CA ILE A 53 -7.80 5.74 -0.80
C ILE A 53 -8.86 4.69 -0.60
N PHE A 54 -8.68 3.94 0.49
CA PHE A 54 -9.70 3.09 1.07
C PHE A 54 -10.23 3.73 2.36
N PRO A 55 -11.55 3.94 2.50
CA PRO A 55 -12.10 4.50 3.72
C PRO A 55 -11.93 3.51 4.87
N ASN A 56 -11.09 3.86 5.86
CA ASN A 56 -10.92 3.07 7.08
C ASN A 56 -12.13 3.18 8.04
N ARG A 57 -13.17 3.93 7.67
CA ARG A 57 -14.34 4.22 8.52
C ARG A 57 -15.64 4.06 7.75
N ILE A 58 -16.60 3.40 8.38
CA ILE A 58 -17.96 3.17 7.84
C ILE A 58 -18.72 4.50 7.65
N TRP A 59 -18.39 5.52 8.44
CA TRP A 59 -19.08 6.83 8.46
C TRP A 59 -18.49 7.86 7.48
N THR A 60 -17.34 7.59 6.86
CA THR A 60 -16.78 8.50 5.86
C THR A 60 -17.41 8.21 4.50
N ASN A 61 -18.08 9.20 3.91
CA ASN A 61 -18.58 9.07 2.55
C ASN A 61 -17.40 8.89 1.59
N GLN A 62 -17.26 7.67 1.07
CA GLN A 62 -16.18 7.25 0.18
C GLN A 62 -16.04 8.19 -1.04
N VAL A 63 -17.14 8.77 -1.50
CA VAL A 63 -17.16 9.71 -2.62
C VAL A 63 -16.43 11.01 -2.26
N LEU A 64 -16.72 11.60 -1.10
CA LEU A 64 -16.08 12.84 -0.66
C LEU A 64 -14.58 12.65 -0.35
N VAL A 65 -14.21 11.52 0.22
CA VAL A 65 -12.80 11.16 0.48
C VAL A 65 -12.05 11.00 -0.83
N SER A 66 -12.63 10.28 -1.80
CA SER A 66 -12.01 10.06 -3.12
C SER A 66 -11.89 11.36 -3.90
N LEU A 67 -12.90 12.24 -3.86
CA LEU A 67 -12.88 13.55 -4.52
C LEU A 67 -11.81 14.48 -3.97
N LYS A 68 -11.60 14.53 -2.64
CA LYS A 68 -10.55 15.37 -2.04
C LYS A 68 -9.14 14.79 -2.26
N ALA A 69 -9.04 13.49 -2.49
CA ALA A 69 -7.77 12.79 -2.66
C ALA A 69 -7.28 12.75 -4.10
N SER A 70 -8.20 12.69 -5.05
CA SER A 70 -7.96 12.57 -6.49
C SER A 70 -8.14 13.92 -7.19
N SER A 71 -7.85 13.97 -8.49
CA SER A 71 -8.24 15.10 -9.34
C SER A 71 -9.78 15.04 -9.56
N PRO A 72 -10.61 15.96 -9.01
CA PRO A 72 -12.05 15.74 -8.91
C PRO A 72 -12.77 15.56 -10.25
N LEU A 73 -12.47 16.44 -11.22
CA LEU A 73 -13.06 16.38 -12.56
C LEU A 73 -12.63 15.11 -13.29
N PHE A 74 -11.34 14.79 -13.25
CA PHE A 74 -10.79 13.58 -13.84
C PHE A 74 -11.40 12.31 -13.24
N LEU A 75 -11.53 12.24 -11.90
CA LEU A 75 -12.17 11.13 -11.21
C LEU A 75 -13.61 10.94 -11.67
N TYR A 76 -14.37 12.03 -11.83
CA TYR A 76 -15.74 11.98 -12.33
C TYR A 76 -15.79 11.45 -13.77
N GLU A 77 -14.97 11.98 -14.67
CA GLU A 77 -14.89 11.54 -16.07
C GLU A 77 -14.54 10.05 -16.18
N MET A 78 -13.54 9.59 -15.42
CA MET A 78 -13.10 8.19 -15.43
C MET A 78 -14.16 7.26 -14.86
N ASN A 79 -14.85 7.65 -13.78
CA ASN A 79 -15.96 6.85 -13.24
C ASN A 79 -17.15 6.81 -14.20
N LYS A 80 -17.47 7.91 -14.89
CA LYS A 80 -18.54 7.94 -15.89
C LYS A 80 -18.26 6.98 -17.06
N LYS A 81 -17.03 6.93 -17.55
CA LYS A 81 -16.63 6.04 -18.66
C LYS A 81 -16.46 4.58 -18.23
N TYR A 82 -15.74 4.35 -17.13
CA TYR A 82 -15.19 3.04 -16.78
C TYR A 82 -15.67 2.49 -15.44
N GLY A 83 -16.43 3.26 -14.65
CA GLY A 83 -16.84 2.85 -13.30
C GLY A 83 -17.57 1.50 -13.23
N LYS A 84 -18.28 1.12 -14.31
CA LYS A 84 -18.94 -0.19 -14.47
C LYS A 84 -17.98 -1.39 -14.44
N LEU A 85 -16.69 -1.19 -14.72
CA LEU A 85 -15.67 -2.24 -14.66
C LEU A 85 -15.29 -2.59 -13.22
N ARG A 86 -15.57 -1.69 -12.26
CA ARG A 86 -15.13 -1.81 -10.87
C ARG A 86 -16.22 -2.44 -10.00
N HIS A 87 -15.83 -3.38 -9.13
CA HIS A 87 -16.68 -3.93 -8.07
C HIS A 87 -16.08 -3.61 -6.70
N GLY A 88 -16.28 -2.36 -6.25
CA GLY A 88 -15.66 -1.86 -5.02
C GLY A 88 -14.14 -1.86 -5.13
N ILE A 89 -13.47 -2.56 -4.21
CA ILE A 89 -12.01 -2.76 -4.18
C ILE A 89 -11.61 -4.20 -4.54
N LYS A 90 -12.58 -5.04 -4.96
CA LYS A 90 -12.31 -6.46 -5.20
C LYS A 90 -11.49 -6.62 -6.47
N GLN A 91 -10.51 -7.51 -6.40
CA GLN A 91 -9.75 -7.98 -7.55
C GLN A 91 -10.48 -9.13 -8.25
N PRO A 92 -10.42 -9.23 -9.59
CA PRO A 92 -9.58 -8.45 -10.52
C PRO A 92 -10.17 -7.11 -11.03
N TRP A 93 -11.41 -6.78 -10.66
CA TRP A 93 -12.17 -5.66 -11.22
C TRP A 93 -11.57 -4.28 -10.97
N LEU A 94 -10.89 -4.09 -9.84
CA LEU A 94 -10.21 -2.82 -9.56
C LEU A 94 -9.09 -2.56 -10.57
N ASP A 95 -8.22 -3.54 -10.80
CA ASP A 95 -7.14 -3.43 -11.79
C ASP A 95 -7.66 -3.27 -13.22
N ASP A 96 -8.82 -3.87 -13.55
CA ASP A 96 -9.45 -3.68 -14.87
C ASP A 96 -9.92 -2.24 -15.08
N PHE A 97 -10.54 -1.64 -14.06
CA PHE A 97 -10.92 -0.23 -14.07
C PHE A 97 -9.70 0.70 -14.16
N VAL A 98 -8.68 0.45 -13.34
CA VAL A 98 -7.42 1.22 -13.30
C VAL A 98 -6.72 1.18 -14.66
N THR A 99 -6.60 -0.01 -15.25
CA THR A 99 -5.98 -0.19 -16.58
C THR A 99 -6.75 0.56 -17.65
N ALA A 100 -8.10 0.52 -17.62
CA ALA A 100 -8.91 1.25 -18.59
C ALA A 100 -8.73 2.77 -18.48
N CYS A 101 -8.69 3.30 -17.26
CA CYS A 101 -8.45 4.73 -17.02
C CYS A 101 -7.04 5.16 -17.47
N ALA A 102 -6.02 4.33 -17.18
CA ALA A 102 -4.65 4.58 -17.60
C ALA A 102 -4.52 4.61 -19.13
N VAL A 103 -5.09 3.63 -19.83
CA VAL A 103 -5.11 3.56 -21.29
C VAL A 103 -5.82 4.78 -21.90
N ASP A 104 -6.99 5.17 -21.39
CA ASP A 104 -7.72 6.36 -21.88
C ASP A 104 -6.90 7.64 -21.66
N THR A 105 -6.21 7.75 -20.53
CA THR A 105 -5.41 8.92 -20.20
C THR A 105 -4.16 9.01 -21.07
N ILE A 106 -3.45 7.90 -21.28
CA ILE A 106 -2.31 7.86 -22.22
C ILE A 106 -2.76 8.27 -23.62
N LYS A 107 -3.91 7.74 -24.09
CA LYS A 107 -4.42 8.03 -25.43
C LYS A 107 -4.82 9.49 -25.63
N ASN A 108 -5.53 10.07 -24.66
CA ASN A 108 -6.18 11.37 -24.83
C ASN A 108 -5.46 12.54 -24.18
N LYS A 109 -4.58 12.28 -23.20
CA LYS A 109 -3.88 13.32 -22.42
C LYS A 109 -2.37 13.28 -22.60
N LYS A 110 -1.80 12.12 -22.97
CA LYS A 110 -0.35 11.92 -23.22
C LYS A 110 0.55 12.55 -22.13
N PRO A 111 0.34 12.21 -20.85
CA PRO A 111 1.15 12.76 -19.77
C PRO A 111 2.64 12.37 -19.90
N ASP A 112 3.53 13.26 -19.49
CA ASP A 112 4.98 13.05 -19.55
C ASP A 112 5.47 12.00 -18.51
N LEU A 113 4.78 11.88 -17.38
CA LEU A 113 5.01 10.84 -16.37
C LEU A 113 3.70 10.16 -16.00
N THR A 114 3.65 8.82 -16.12
CA THR A 114 2.53 8.00 -15.68
C THR A 114 2.96 6.98 -14.64
N LEU A 115 2.29 6.99 -13.49
CA LEU A 115 2.51 6.03 -12.39
C LEU A 115 1.29 5.12 -12.23
N ILE A 116 1.47 3.81 -12.25
CA ILE A 116 0.36 2.84 -12.22
C ILE A 116 0.68 1.75 -11.20
N HIS A 117 -0.25 1.50 -10.28
CA HIS A 117 -0.17 0.43 -9.30
C HIS A 117 -1.28 -0.60 -9.56
N LEU A 118 -0.89 -1.85 -9.84
CA LEU A 118 -1.79 -2.97 -10.12
C LEU A 118 -1.59 -4.04 -9.04
N VAL A 119 -2.65 -4.40 -8.31
CA VAL A 119 -2.55 -5.17 -7.05
C VAL A 119 -3.27 -6.52 -7.07
N ASP A 120 -3.80 -6.94 -8.23
CA ASP A 120 -4.48 -8.23 -8.39
C ASP A 120 -3.57 -9.42 -8.03
N MET A 121 -2.34 -9.42 -8.53
CA MET A 121 -1.38 -10.50 -8.28
C MET A 121 -1.02 -10.60 -6.79
N ASP A 122 -0.76 -9.46 -6.15
CA ASP A 122 -0.51 -9.39 -4.71
C ASP A 122 -1.70 -9.93 -3.90
N SER A 123 -2.91 -9.49 -4.24
CA SER A 123 -4.15 -9.94 -3.59
C SER A 123 -4.38 -11.44 -3.70
N MET A 124 -4.11 -12.04 -4.87
CA MET A 124 -4.27 -13.48 -5.06
C MET A 124 -3.19 -14.27 -4.30
N ARG A 125 -1.96 -13.77 -4.22
CA ARG A 125 -0.89 -14.42 -3.47
C ARG A 125 -1.11 -14.35 -1.97
N HIS A 126 -1.57 -13.23 -1.43
CA HIS A 126 -1.98 -13.14 -0.02
C HIS A 126 -3.10 -14.12 0.33
N ARG A 127 -4.07 -14.34 -0.56
CA ARG A 127 -5.25 -15.16 -0.27
C ARG A 127 -5.05 -16.65 -0.52
N TYR A 128 -4.33 -17.02 -1.58
CA TYR A 128 -4.25 -18.40 -2.06
C TYR A 128 -2.82 -18.97 -2.04
N GLY A 129 -1.81 -18.15 -1.77
CA GLY A 129 -0.41 -18.54 -1.77
C GLY A 129 0.29 -18.27 -3.10
N VAL A 130 1.63 -18.21 -3.03
CA VAL A 130 2.51 -17.64 -4.07
C VAL A 130 2.46 -18.41 -5.40
N ARG A 131 2.25 -19.73 -5.33
CA ARG A 131 2.27 -20.66 -6.48
C ARG A 131 0.89 -21.20 -6.87
N SER A 132 -0.17 -20.64 -6.31
CA SER A 132 -1.54 -21.08 -6.55
C SER A 132 -1.98 -20.88 -8.01
N PRO A 133 -2.98 -21.64 -8.51
CA PRO A 133 -3.61 -21.38 -9.80
C PRO A 133 -4.11 -19.94 -9.93
N GLN A 134 -4.71 -19.38 -8.87
CA GLN A 134 -5.22 -18.02 -8.81
C GLN A 134 -4.12 -16.97 -8.98
N ALA A 135 -2.94 -17.18 -8.36
CA ALA A 135 -1.79 -16.31 -8.55
C ALA A 135 -1.24 -16.38 -9.98
N LYS A 136 -1.24 -17.56 -10.62
CA LYS A 136 -0.84 -17.73 -12.03
C LYS A 136 -1.81 -17.03 -12.98
N GLU A 137 -3.12 -17.17 -12.74
CA GLU A 137 -4.12 -16.46 -13.51
C GLU A 137 -4.01 -14.94 -13.36
N ALA A 138 -3.73 -14.45 -12.14
CA ALA A 138 -3.48 -13.02 -11.90
C ALA A 138 -2.25 -12.52 -12.65
N LEU A 139 -1.17 -13.32 -12.71
CA LEU A 139 0.00 -12.99 -13.52
C LEU A 139 -0.36 -12.87 -15.01
N HIS A 140 -1.17 -13.78 -15.56
CA HIS A 140 -1.64 -13.67 -16.95
C HIS A 140 -2.53 -12.43 -17.18
N ARG A 141 -3.34 -12.04 -16.19
CA ARG A 141 -4.13 -10.79 -16.27
C ARG A 141 -3.22 -9.57 -16.22
N LEU A 142 -2.20 -9.57 -15.36
CA LEU A 142 -1.21 -8.49 -15.25
C LEU A 142 -0.46 -8.30 -16.56
N ASP A 143 0.04 -9.38 -17.18
CA ASP A 143 0.70 -9.36 -18.48
C ASP A 143 -0.18 -8.69 -19.56
N LYS A 144 -1.45 -9.11 -19.66
CA LYS A 144 -2.42 -8.50 -20.58
C LYS A 144 -2.66 -7.02 -20.32
N ARG A 145 -2.65 -6.58 -19.05
CA ARG A 145 -2.84 -5.16 -18.69
C ARG A 145 -1.63 -4.33 -19.07
N VAL A 146 -0.42 -4.82 -18.80
CA VAL A 146 0.83 -4.20 -19.24
C VAL A 146 0.87 -4.08 -20.77
N ALA A 147 0.49 -5.14 -21.47
CA ALA A 147 0.40 -5.13 -22.93
C ALA A 147 -0.58 -4.04 -23.45
N LYS A 148 -1.74 -3.85 -22.82
CA LYS A 148 -2.69 -2.78 -23.16
C LYS A 148 -2.12 -1.37 -22.93
N ILE A 149 -1.38 -1.17 -21.83
CA ILE A 149 -0.73 0.11 -21.51
C ILE A 149 0.35 0.43 -22.55
N ILE A 150 1.21 -0.54 -22.87
CA ILE A 150 2.22 -0.40 -23.92
C ILE A 150 1.55 -0.13 -25.27
N GLN A 151 0.49 -0.88 -25.62
CA GLN A 151 -0.22 -0.68 -26.87
C GLN A 151 -0.83 0.72 -26.97
N ALA A 152 -1.31 1.30 -25.87
CA ALA A 152 -1.82 2.67 -25.86
C ALA A 152 -0.79 3.69 -26.35
N THR A 153 0.49 3.51 -25.99
CA THR A 153 1.59 4.39 -26.44
C THR A 153 1.95 4.16 -27.92
N LYS A 154 1.77 2.93 -28.43
CA LYS A 154 1.94 2.62 -29.86
C LYS A 154 0.83 3.27 -30.68
N ASP A 155 -0.41 3.15 -30.22
CA ASP A 155 -1.58 3.75 -30.87
C ASP A 155 -1.50 5.29 -30.95
N THR A 156 -0.78 5.92 -30.01
CA THR A 156 -0.56 7.38 -30.01
C THR A 156 0.72 7.84 -30.71
N GLY A 157 1.52 6.90 -31.23
CA GLY A 157 2.82 7.18 -31.86
C GLY A 157 3.93 7.60 -30.89
N THR A 158 3.76 7.41 -29.58
CA THR A 158 4.73 7.83 -28.55
C THR A 158 5.64 6.70 -28.07
N TYR A 159 5.38 5.45 -28.47
CA TYR A 159 6.12 4.26 -27.99
C TYR A 159 7.64 4.38 -28.12
N ALA A 160 8.15 4.87 -29.26
CA ALA A 160 9.60 5.01 -29.49
C ALA A 160 10.27 6.07 -28.59
N GLN A 161 9.49 6.92 -27.93
CA GLN A 161 9.94 7.96 -27.00
C GLN A 161 9.48 7.69 -25.56
N THR A 162 8.93 6.51 -25.29
CA THR A 162 8.42 6.15 -23.96
C THR A 162 9.34 5.13 -23.31
N ASP A 163 9.91 5.50 -22.17
CA ASP A 163 10.61 4.56 -21.30
C ASP A 163 9.62 3.82 -20.39
N PHE A 164 9.79 2.50 -20.28
CA PHE A 164 8.98 1.66 -19.40
C PHE A 164 9.83 1.13 -18.25
N VAL A 165 9.44 1.50 -17.02
CA VAL A 165 10.05 0.98 -15.79
C VAL A 165 9.03 0.10 -15.09
N ILE A 166 9.31 -1.21 -15.02
CA ILE A 166 8.45 -2.20 -14.37
C ILE A 166 9.19 -2.75 -13.15
N LEU A 167 8.60 -2.57 -11.97
CA LEU A 167 9.18 -2.96 -10.69
C LEU A 167 8.14 -3.61 -9.78
N GLY A 168 8.62 -4.38 -8.80
CA GLY A 168 7.82 -4.83 -7.66
C GLY A 168 8.28 -4.12 -6.39
N ASP A 169 7.36 -3.87 -5.47
CA ASP A 169 7.62 -3.25 -4.16
C ASP A 169 8.14 -4.27 -3.13
N HIS A 170 7.68 -5.52 -3.20
CA HIS A 170 8.16 -6.61 -2.37
C HIS A 170 7.96 -7.99 -3.02
N TYR A 171 8.58 -9.01 -2.42
CA TYR A 171 8.33 -10.41 -2.72
C TYR A 171 7.46 -11.05 -1.63
N GLN A 172 6.91 -12.23 -1.91
CA GLN A 172 6.10 -13.01 -0.98
C GLN A 172 6.58 -14.45 -0.93
N ILE A 173 6.56 -15.04 0.26
CA ILE A 173 6.82 -16.46 0.51
C ILE A 173 5.58 -17.10 1.12
N ASN A 174 5.45 -18.42 0.97
CA ASN A 174 4.38 -19.14 1.66
C ASN A 174 4.71 -19.21 3.16
N VAL A 175 3.72 -18.95 4.00
CA VAL A 175 3.79 -19.08 5.45
C VAL A 175 2.60 -19.90 5.95
N ASP A 176 2.80 -20.70 6.98
CA ASP A 176 1.78 -21.60 7.57
C ASP A 176 1.54 -21.34 9.08
N LYS A 177 2.37 -20.48 9.70
CA LYS A 177 2.29 -20.11 11.12
C LYS A 177 2.17 -18.60 11.28
N MET A 178 1.44 -18.17 12.31
CA MET A 178 1.31 -16.77 12.71
C MET A 178 1.89 -16.54 14.10
N ILE A 179 2.79 -15.57 14.25
CA ILE A 179 3.42 -15.23 15.53
C ILE A 179 2.64 -14.10 16.21
N HIS A 180 2.09 -14.35 17.39
CA HIS A 180 1.27 -13.39 18.13
C HIS A 180 2.03 -12.74 19.31
N LEU A 181 3.08 -11.95 19.03
CA LEU A 181 3.91 -11.32 20.08
C LEU A 181 3.12 -10.47 21.10
N ASN A 182 2.04 -9.80 20.69
CA ASN A 182 1.21 -9.03 21.63
C ASN A 182 0.47 -9.92 22.65
N MET A 183 0.21 -11.19 22.35
CA MET A 183 -0.34 -12.13 23.34
C MET A 183 0.72 -12.47 24.40
N LEU A 184 1.97 -12.67 23.99
CA LEU A 184 3.09 -12.88 24.91
C LEU A 184 3.28 -11.68 25.85
N PHE A 185 3.22 -10.45 25.31
CA PHE A 185 3.30 -9.24 26.13
C PHE A 185 2.10 -9.07 27.07
N ALA A 186 0.90 -9.47 26.63
CA ALA A 186 -0.29 -9.44 27.48
C ALA A 186 -0.18 -10.41 28.67
N GLN A 187 0.33 -11.62 28.45
CA GLN A 187 0.55 -12.61 29.52
C GLN A 187 1.54 -12.13 30.59
N GLN A 188 2.47 -11.25 30.22
CA GLN A 188 3.43 -10.63 31.14
C GLN A 188 2.95 -9.31 31.74
N GLY A 189 1.69 -8.90 31.50
CA GLY A 189 1.16 -7.63 32.00
C GLY A 189 1.75 -6.37 31.34
N LEU A 190 2.52 -6.52 30.26
CA LEU A 190 3.16 -5.41 29.55
C LEU A 190 2.18 -4.66 28.62
N LEU A 191 1.04 -5.28 28.32
CA LEU A 191 -0.03 -4.76 27.49
C LEU A 191 -1.37 -5.32 27.96
N HIS A 192 -2.45 -4.55 27.82
CA HIS A 192 -3.77 -4.91 28.32
C HIS A 192 -4.79 -4.94 27.17
N PRO A 193 -5.21 -6.12 26.69
CA PRO A 193 -6.15 -6.24 25.57
C PRO A 193 -7.51 -5.59 25.83
N LEU A 194 -8.18 -5.19 24.74
CA LEU A 194 -9.55 -4.68 24.74
C LEU A 194 -10.42 -5.61 23.88
N GLY A 195 -11.29 -6.40 24.52
CA GLY A 195 -12.21 -7.32 23.86
C GLY A 195 -11.50 -8.45 23.11
N LYS A 196 -12.21 -9.11 22.18
CA LYS A 196 -11.70 -10.25 21.38
C LYS A 196 -10.91 -9.83 20.13
N LYS A 197 -10.41 -8.58 20.06
CA LYS A 197 -9.75 -8.02 18.87
C LYS A 197 -8.28 -7.73 19.16
N SER A 198 -7.50 -7.40 18.13
CA SER A 198 -6.08 -6.99 18.24
C SER A 198 -5.86 -5.62 18.89
N THR A 199 -6.88 -5.04 19.52
CA THR A 199 -6.85 -3.73 20.16
C THR A 199 -6.49 -3.83 21.64
N TYR A 200 -5.86 -2.79 22.18
CA TYR A 200 -5.41 -2.76 23.58
C TYR A 200 -5.43 -1.34 24.17
N ARG A 201 -5.39 -1.26 25.50
CA ARG A 201 -5.40 0.00 26.25
C ARG A 201 -4.17 0.85 25.94
N ASN A 202 -4.27 2.18 26.09
CA ASN A 202 -3.18 3.11 25.82
C ASN A 202 -2.03 3.06 26.85
N ASN A 203 -2.23 2.43 28.01
CA ASN A 203 -1.25 2.27 29.08
C ASN A 203 -0.35 1.03 28.90
N TRP A 204 -0.02 0.68 27.66
CA TRP A 204 0.93 -0.39 27.35
C TRP A 204 2.37 0.08 27.61
N GLN A 205 3.22 -0.86 28.00
CA GLN A 205 4.67 -0.68 28.17
C GLN A 205 5.44 -1.26 26.99
N VAL A 206 4.99 -2.38 26.42
CA VAL A 206 5.60 -3.01 25.25
C VAL A 206 4.51 -3.42 24.27
N THR A 207 4.71 -3.15 22.98
CA THR A 207 3.81 -3.64 21.93
C THR A 207 4.55 -3.95 20.63
N ALA A 208 4.09 -5.00 19.97
CA ALA A 208 4.47 -5.37 18.61
C ALA A 208 3.54 -4.72 17.59
N LYS A 209 4.13 -4.09 16.56
CA LYS A 209 3.46 -3.64 15.35
C LYS A 209 3.99 -4.45 14.16
N THR A 210 3.20 -5.40 13.73
CA THR A 210 3.52 -6.31 12.63
C THR A 210 3.39 -5.62 11.27
N CYS A 211 4.29 -5.98 10.36
CA CYS A 211 4.38 -5.58 8.96
C CYS A 211 4.68 -6.86 8.15
N ASP A 212 3.77 -7.83 8.24
CA ASP A 212 3.90 -9.19 7.69
C ASP A 212 5.18 -9.92 8.12
N GLY A 213 6.18 -10.00 7.23
CA GLY A 213 7.44 -10.70 7.48
C GLY A 213 8.37 -10.01 8.49
N GLU A 214 8.06 -8.78 8.91
CA GLU A 214 8.79 -8.06 9.94
C GLU A 214 7.87 -7.51 11.04
N THR A 215 8.43 -7.19 12.19
CA THR A 215 7.66 -6.61 13.31
C THR A 215 8.52 -5.63 14.11
N TYR A 216 7.97 -4.44 14.34
CA TYR A 216 8.59 -3.41 15.18
C TYR A 216 8.10 -3.55 16.62
N ILE A 217 9.03 -3.54 17.56
CA ILE A 217 8.72 -3.55 19.00
C ILE A 217 8.88 -2.13 19.55
N TYR A 218 7.78 -1.58 20.04
CA TYR A 218 7.76 -0.28 20.69
C TYR A 218 7.73 -0.46 22.20
N THR A 219 8.53 0.33 22.90
CA THR A 219 8.60 0.35 24.36
C THR A 219 8.28 1.73 24.89
N ARG A 220 7.61 1.82 26.04
CA ARG A 220 7.28 3.07 26.73
C ARG A 220 7.66 2.99 28.21
N GLY A 221 8.29 4.04 28.73
CA GLY A 221 8.75 4.09 30.11
C GLY A 221 10.00 3.24 30.35
N ALA A 222 10.28 2.97 31.62
CA ALA A 222 11.38 2.11 32.03
C ALA A 222 10.98 0.64 31.84
N VAL A 223 11.55 0.00 30.81
CA VAL A 223 11.40 -1.44 30.59
C VAL A 223 12.77 -2.08 30.40
N ASP A 224 12.95 -3.28 30.94
CA ASP A 224 14.15 -4.07 30.71
C ASP A 224 14.14 -4.63 29.28
N ARG A 225 14.81 -3.92 28.37
CA ARG A 225 14.93 -4.30 26.96
C ARG A 225 15.68 -5.63 26.76
N GLY A 226 16.58 -5.99 27.69
CA GLY A 226 17.28 -7.26 27.66
C GLY A 226 16.31 -8.42 27.87
N LYS A 227 15.46 -8.32 28.90
CA LYS A 227 14.39 -9.29 29.16
C LYS A 227 13.41 -9.39 27.99
N ILE A 228 12.99 -8.26 27.40
CA ILE A 228 12.10 -8.27 26.22
C ILE A 228 12.77 -8.98 25.03
N LYS A 229 14.05 -8.70 24.76
CA LYS A 229 14.80 -9.36 23.70
C LYS A 229 14.89 -10.87 23.92
N GLN A 230 15.18 -11.32 25.14
CA GLN A 230 15.22 -12.75 25.49
C GLN A 230 13.86 -13.42 25.31
N MET A 231 12.78 -12.78 25.77
CA MET A 231 11.42 -13.29 25.57
C MET A 231 11.09 -13.49 24.08
N ILE A 232 11.43 -12.52 23.23
CA ILE A 232 11.19 -12.61 21.78
C ILE A 232 12.08 -13.68 21.15
N ALA A 233 13.35 -13.77 21.55
CA ALA A 233 14.29 -14.76 21.03
C ALA A 233 13.88 -16.21 21.33
N GLY A 234 13.10 -16.44 22.39
CA GLY A 234 12.56 -17.76 22.73
C GLY A 234 11.34 -18.18 21.89
N VAL A 235 10.83 -17.32 20.99
CA VAL A 235 9.67 -17.63 20.15
C VAL A 235 10.13 -18.32 18.86
N GLU A 236 9.58 -19.50 18.59
CA GLU A 236 9.82 -20.24 17.34
C GLU A 236 9.45 -19.37 16.12
N GLY A 237 10.30 -19.38 15.10
CA GLY A 237 10.11 -18.62 13.86
C GLY A 237 10.72 -17.20 13.89
N ILE A 238 11.28 -16.75 15.01
CA ILE A 238 12.07 -15.52 15.05
C ILE A 238 13.48 -15.79 14.54
N GLU A 239 13.80 -15.33 13.33
CA GLU A 239 15.13 -15.52 12.75
C GLU A 239 16.17 -14.54 13.30
N ARG A 240 15.81 -13.25 13.42
CA ARG A 240 16.74 -12.18 13.77
C ARG A 240 16.05 -11.06 14.55
N ILE A 241 16.78 -10.48 15.52
CA ILE A 241 16.34 -9.33 16.31
C ILE A 241 17.38 -8.23 16.19
N TYR A 242 16.96 -7.06 15.69
CA TYR A 242 17.80 -5.87 15.58
C TYR A 242 17.46 -4.89 16.69
N ASP A 243 18.49 -4.27 17.27
CA ASP A 243 18.27 -3.08 18.10
C ASP A 243 17.95 -1.87 17.22
N ASN A 244 17.65 -0.74 17.85
CA ASN A 244 17.25 0.48 17.15
C ASN A 244 18.35 1.01 16.21
N ALA A 245 19.61 0.98 16.64
CA ALA A 245 20.73 1.47 15.82
C ALA A 245 20.93 0.59 14.58
N ALA A 246 20.86 -0.73 14.73
CA ALA A 246 20.93 -1.67 13.62
C ALA A 246 19.73 -1.57 12.68
N ALA A 247 18.52 -1.34 13.20
CA ALA A 247 17.32 -1.12 12.40
C ALA A 247 17.43 0.17 11.57
N ILE A 248 17.88 1.28 12.15
CA ILE A 248 18.05 2.56 11.44
C ILE A 248 19.04 2.42 10.27
N LYS A 249 20.18 1.74 10.48
CA LYS A 249 21.16 1.48 9.42
C LYS A 249 20.60 0.69 8.24
N ARG A 250 19.46 0.02 8.41
CA ARG A 250 18.78 -0.78 7.39
C ARG A 250 17.52 -0.09 6.84
N GLY A 251 17.29 1.17 7.17
CA GLY A 251 16.14 1.94 6.70
C GLY A 251 14.92 1.92 7.65
N GLY A 252 15.04 1.30 8.83
CA GLY A 252 14.03 1.38 9.87
C GLY A 252 13.86 2.80 10.39
N ARG A 253 12.62 3.23 10.65
CA ARG A 253 12.34 4.55 11.23
C ARG A 253 12.36 4.46 12.77
N SER A 254 12.94 5.47 13.42
CA SER A 254 12.95 5.65 14.89
C SER A 254 11.58 6.00 15.43
#